data_AF-A0A1I5WM28-F1
#
_entry.id   AF-A0A1I5WM28-F1
#
_cell.length_a   1.000
_cell.length_b   1.000
_cell.length_c   1.000
_cell.angle_alpha   90.00
_cell.angle_beta   90.00
_cell.angle_gamma   90.00
#
_symmetry.space_group_name_H-M   'P 1'
#
loop_
_entity.id
_entity.type
_entity.pdbx_description
1 polymer ?
#
loop_
_entity_poly.entity_id
_entity_poly.type
_entity_poly.pdbx_seq_one_letter_code
_entity_poly.pdbx_strand_id
1 'polypeptide(L)'
;MEKDDILIYHTGYSSSIGMAKAERNLKLLLECEEKGDFPPYFNVYMSDSYFMMKDWDKAIVYAQKHIDSGVSMFGYNIKPYMNIIEAMLNRGDDLEVVIDKIKEFIKKFPDNPTFYMYMADALFSLKRYTEAFEFYKKAVELNASYRGFEINLAATNVYNIYYKMGYIYYLANDYENAFSYFVESLKNKKHFFPAFMHLYMLVKYNAVHEKVALFNSIYDIQNEEDISFLTKALSILKDKELLTYYEGIWIKKYNQKDLTIAYTLFSNGLYQRAFMKFMEVYKACSPDDELRSITLAACILCSDAYSFRDNLDGFNVQDREFLELIFNFNDDKIPEKFNSIYLNVLRHIINVADDELLNKYLVLAQFFEKAVWKDILSIMIDNRMFASGLALCDYLYNIKSQGTDVQMEESELTFYMGLCYFKMEKYSEAKEMFSLAKDKGYRDNDLKDFMLWTNLYLRKM
;
A
#
# COMPACT_ATOMS: atom_id res chain seq x y z
N MET A 1 22.20 -46.00 1.79
CA MET A 1 21.39 -45.61 0.62
C MET A 1 21.25 -44.10 0.70
N GLU A 2 22.10 -43.40 -0.03
CA GLU A 2 21.97 -41.96 -0.24
C GLU A 2 20.65 -41.70 -0.97
N LYS A 3 19.86 -40.74 -0.48
CA LYS A 3 18.71 -40.23 -1.23
C LYS A 3 19.27 -39.36 -2.33
N ASP A 4 19.22 -39.84 -3.57
CA ASP A 4 19.45 -38.99 -4.72
C ASP A 4 18.33 -37.95 -4.78
N ASP A 5 18.66 -36.71 -4.44
CA ASP A 5 17.75 -35.57 -4.58
C ASP A 5 17.60 -35.26 -6.08
N ILE A 6 16.40 -35.51 -6.62
CA ILE A 6 16.05 -35.15 -8.00
C ILE A 6 15.78 -33.64 -8.04
N LEU A 7 16.69 -32.89 -8.65
CA LEU A 7 16.50 -31.47 -8.94
C LEU A 7 15.66 -31.30 -10.22
N ILE A 8 14.38 -30.96 -10.08
CA ILE A 8 13.49 -30.64 -11.19
C ILE A 8 13.58 -29.15 -11.52
N TYR A 9 14.16 -28.79 -12.66
CA TYR A 9 14.12 -27.42 -13.19
C TYR A 9 12.75 -27.15 -13.83
N HIS A 10 11.88 -26.39 -13.15
CA HIS A 10 10.62 -25.91 -13.74
C HIS A 10 10.81 -24.51 -14.35
N THR A 11 11.09 -24.44 -15.66
CA THR A 11 11.35 -23.19 -16.41
C THR A 11 10.08 -22.38 -16.74
N GLY A 12 8.96 -22.67 -16.06
CA GLY A 12 7.63 -22.22 -16.48
C GLY A 12 7.16 -20.85 -16.00
N TYR A 13 7.95 -20.08 -15.25
CA TYR A 13 7.45 -18.94 -14.48
C TYR A 13 8.11 -17.57 -14.81
N SER A 14 8.56 -17.32 -16.04
CA SER A 14 8.65 -15.91 -16.47
C SER A 14 7.29 -15.48 -17.03
N SER A 15 6.84 -14.26 -16.72
CA SER A 15 5.54 -13.73 -17.19
C SER A 15 5.42 -13.75 -18.72
N SER A 16 6.53 -13.50 -19.42
CA SER A 16 6.64 -13.60 -20.87
C SER A 16 6.50 -15.02 -21.40
N ILE A 17 7.03 -16.03 -20.70
CA ILE A 17 6.86 -17.45 -21.04
C ILE A 17 5.43 -17.91 -20.72
N GLY A 18 4.81 -17.36 -19.66
CA GLY A 18 3.42 -17.65 -19.28
C GLY A 18 2.42 -17.21 -20.36
N MET A 19 2.52 -15.98 -20.86
CA MET A 19 1.63 -15.48 -21.92
C MET A 19 1.80 -16.26 -23.22
N ALA A 20 3.03 -16.50 -23.69
CA ALA A 20 3.26 -17.28 -24.91
C ALA A 20 2.73 -18.73 -24.80
N LYS A 21 2.83 -19.34 -23.61
CA LYS A 21 2.22 -20.65 -23.34
C LYS A 21 0.69 -20.59 -23.36
N ALA A 22 0.09 -19.57 -22.75
CA ALA A 22 -1.34 -19.38 -22.74
C ALA A 22 -1.87 -19.19 -24.17
N GLU A 23 -1.23 -18.37 -25.00
CA GLU A 23 -1.58 -18.17 -26.41
C GLU A 23 -1.52 -19.48 -27.21
N ARG A 24 -0.41 -20.22 -27.08
CA ARG A 24 -0.24 -21.51 -27.76
C ARG A 24 -1.30 -22.52 -27.31
N ASN A 25 -1.53 -22.64 -26.01
CA ASN A 25 -2.51 -23.57 -25.46
C ASN A 25 -3.93 -23.19 -25.91
N LEU A 26 -4.26 -21.90 -25.88
CA LEU A 26 -5.54 -21.37 -26.33
C LEU A 26 -5.81 -21.73 -27.80
N LYS A 27 -4.81 -21.57 -28.67
CA LYS A 27 -4.93 -21.97 -30.08
C LYS A 27 -5.29 -23.45 -30.22
N LEU A 28 -4.59 -24.34 -29.51
CA LEU A 28 -4.86 -25.78 -29.56
C LEU A 28 -6.26 -26.13 -29.04
N LEU A 29 -6.69 -25.49 -27.96
CA LEU A 29 -8.01 -25.71 -27.37
C LEU A 29 -9.14 -25.22 -28.30
N LEU A 30 -8.96 -24.07 -28.96
CA LEU A 30 -9.88 -23.57 -29.97
C LEU A 30 -9.97 -24.49 -31.19
N GLU A 31 -8.84 -25.02 -31.68
CA GLU A 31 -8.83 -26.01 -32.76
C GLU A 31 -9.58 -27.31 -32.37
N CYS A 32 -9.52 -27.73 -31.10
CA CYS A 32 -10.29 -28.86 -30.60
C CYS A 32 -11.79 -28.55 -30.54
N GLU A 33 -12.16 -27.34 -30.08
CA GLU A 33 -13.55 -26.87 -30.05
C GLU A 33 -14.17 -26.79 -31.45
N GLU A 34 -13.44 -26.25 -32.43
CA GLU A 34 -13.87 -26.17 -33.83
C GLU A 34 -14.08 -27.56 -34.47
N LYS A 35 -13.25 -28.54 -34.13
CA LYS A 35 -13.38 -29.93 -34.61
C LYS A 35 -14.47 -30.73 -33.90
N GLY A 36 -15.08 -30.17 -32.85
CA GLY A 36 -16.06 -30.86 -32.00
C GLY A 36 -15.47 -31.89 -31.04
N ASP A 37 -14.14 -31.99 -30.94
CA ASP A 37 -13.42 -32.88 -30.01
C ASP A 37 -13.02 -32.10 -28.75
N PHE A 38 -14.03 -31.64 -28.00
CA PHE A 38 -13.84 -30.76 -26.85
C PHE A 38 -14.46 -31.34 -25.58
N PRO A 39 -13.74 -32.25 -24.88
CA PRO A 39 -14.20 -32.81 -23.62
C PRO A 39 -14.44 -31.72 -22.57
N PRO A 40 -15.43 -31.86 -21.66
CA PRO A 40 -15.79 -30.77 -20.74
C PRO A 40 -14.67 -30.33 -19.78
N TYR A 41 -13.70 -31.19 -19.48
CA TYR A 41 -12.53 -30.80 -18.68
C TYR A 41 -11.61 -29.80 -19.40
N PHE A 42 -11.66 -29.67 -20.73
CA PHE A 42 -10.93 -28.63 -21.45
C PHE A 42 -11.42 -27.21 -21.11
N ASN A 43 -12.65 -27.06 -20.61
CA ASN A 43 -13.18 -25.75 -20.20
C ASN A 43 -12.33 -25.08 -19.11
N VAL A 44 -11.73 -25.82 -18.17
CA VAL A 44 -10.88 -25.18 -17.14
C VAL A 44 -9.59 -24.64 -17.75
N TYR A 45 -9.01 -25.35 -18.72
CA TYR A 45 -7.81 -24.89 -19.43
C TYR A 45 -8.10 -23.72 -20.38
N MET A 46 -9.29 -23.68 -21.00
CA MET A 46 -9.76 -22.51 -21.74
C MET A 46 -9.92 -21.30 -20.82
N SER A 47 -10.53 -21.49 -19.65
CA SER A 47 -10.65 -20.45 -18.64
C SER A 47 -9.28 -19.91 -18.21
N ASP A 48 -8.36 -20.78 -17.84
CA ASP A 48 -6.99 -20.40 -17.44
C ASP A 48 -6.25 -19.65 -18.55
N SER A 49 -6.40 -20.10 -19.81
CA SER A 49 -5.74 -19.46 -20.95
C SER A 49 -6.31 -18.07 -21.20
N TYR A 50 -7.63 -17.90 -21.23
CA TYR A 50 -8.24 -16.58 -21.37
C TYR A 50 -7.96 -15.65 -20.19
N PHE A 51 -7.91 -16.19 -18.97
CA PHE A 51 -7.54 -15.43 -17.78
C PHE A 51 -6.12 -14.86 -17.90
N MET A 52 -5.16 -15.66 -18.37
CA MET A 52 -3.80 -15.19 -18.65
C MET A 52 -3.72 -14.16 -19.78
N MET A 53 -4.62 -14.27 -20.76
CA MET A 53 -4.78 -13.27 -21.84
C MET A 53 -5.55 -12.02 -21.40
N LYS A 54 -6.01 -11.95 -20.14
CA LYS A 54 -6.85 -10.88 -19.60
C LYS A 54 -8.19 -10.70 -20.33
N ASP A 55 -8.66 -11.74 -21.03
CA ASP A 55 -10.01 -11.81 -21.58
C ASP A 55 -10.94 -12.34 -20.48
N TRP A 56 -11.31 -11.43 -19.57
CA TRP A 56 -12.05 -11.76 -18.34
C TRP A 56 -13.42 -12.37 -18.63
N ASP A 57 -14.11 -11.88 -19.68
CA ASP A 57 -15.43 -12.36 -20.07
C ASP A 57 -15.37 -13.84 -20.46
N LYS A 58 -14.44 -14.22 -21.34
CA LYS A 58 -14.29 -15.62 -21.74
C LYS A 58 -13.73 -16.47 -20.61
N ALA A 59 -12.82 -15.94 -19.78
CA ALA A 59 -12.33 -16.66 -18.62
C ALA A 59 -13.49 -17.10 -17.70
N ILE A 60 -14.46 -16.21 -17.45
CA ILE A 60 -15.67 -16.48 -16.67
C ILE A 60 -16.58 -17.48 -17.39
N VAL A 61 -16.84 -17.29 -18.68
CA VAL A 61 -17.72 -18.18 -19.46
C VAL A 61 -17.20 -19.61 -19.45
N TYR A 62 -15.92 -19.84 -19.73
CA TYR A 62 -15.37 -21.19 -19.75
C TYR A 62 -15.21 -21.78 -18.33
N ALA A 63 -14.95 -20.97 -17.30
CA ALA A 63 -14.99 -21.45 -15.93
C ALA A 63 -16.40 -21.93 -15.54
N GLN A 64 -17.44 -21.17 -15.91
CA GLN A 64 -18.82 -21.54 -15.65
C GLN A 64 -19.22 -22.80 -16.43
N LYS A 65 -18.84 -22.92 -17.71
CA LYS A 65 -19.03 -24.16 -18.50
C LYS A 65 -18.40 -25.38 -17.82
N HIS A 66 -17.20 -25.23 -17.24
CA HIS A 66 -16.58 -26.32 -16.49
C HIS A 66 -17.41 -26.69 -15.25
N ILE A 67 -17.81 -25.69 -14.45
CA ILE A 67 -18.65 -25.89 -13.26
C ILE A 67 -19.96 -26.61 -13.61
N ASP A 68 -20.63 -26.15 -14.67
CA ASP A 68 -21.93 -26.69 -15.11
C ASP A 68 -21.83 -28.11 -15.65
N SER A 69 -20.66 -28.50 -16.18
CA SER A 69 -20.41 -29.86 -16.66
C SER A 69 -20.35 -30.91 -15.55
N GLY A 70 -20.13 -30.49 -14.30
CA GLY A 70 -19.96 -31.38 -13.15
C GLY A 70 -18.69 -32.24 -13.16
N VAL A 71 -17.80 -32.05 -14.14
CA VAL A 71 -16.52 -32.77 -14.19
C VAL A 71 -15.63 -32.33 -13.04
N SER A 72 -15.03 -33.32 -12.36
CA SER A 72 -14.11 -33.09 -11.26
C SER A 72 -12.67 -33.36 -11.67
N MET A 73 -11.75 -32.52 -11.19
CA MET A 73 -10.32 -32.67 -11.36
C MET A 73 -9.64 -32.68 -9.99
N PHE A 74 -8.91 -33.76 -9.69
CA PHE A 74 -8.26 -33.95 -8.40
C PHE A 74 -7.35 -32.77 -8.05
N GLY A 75 -7.66 -32.07 -6.95
CA GLY A 75 -6.90 -30.92 -6.45
C GLY A 75 -7.10 -29.62 -7.22
N TYR A 76 -8.01 -29.60 -8.21
CA TYR A 76 -8.24 -28.46 -9.09
C TYR A 76 -9.72 -28.06 -9.20
N ASN A 77 -10.58 -28.62 -8.34
CA ASN A 77 -12.02 -28.41 -8.39
C ASN A 77 -12.42 -26.99 -8.00
N ILE A 78 -11.63 -26.33 -7.14
CA ILE A 78 -11.91 -24.95 -6.75
C ILE A 78 -11.40 -23.91 -7.75
N LYS A 79 -10.47 -24.29 -8.65
CA LYS A 79 -9.82 -23.35 -9.56
C LYS A 79 -10.80 -22.58 -10.48
N PRO A 80 -11.80 -23.21 -11.12
CA PRO A 80 -12.79 -22.49 -11.92
C PRO A 80 -13.52 -21.40 -11.11
N TYR A 81 -13.82 -21.69 -9.85
CA TYR A 81 -14.49 -20.74 -8.95
C TYR A 81 -13.56 -19.56 -8.61
N MET A 82 -12.29 -19.83 -8.35
CA MET A 82 -11.27 -18.80 -8.15
C MET A 82 -11.11 -17.92 -9.39
N ASN A 83 -11.05 -18.52 -10.59
CA ASN A 83 -10.95 -17.79 -11.84
C ASN A 83 -12.15 -16.85 -12.06
N ILE A 84 -13.37 -17.28 -11.71
CA ILE A 84 -14.55 -16.41 -11.78
C ILE A 84 -14.38 -15.20 -10.86
N ILE A 85 -14.04 -15.42 -9.57
CA ILE A 85 -13.86 -14.31 -8.61
C ILE A 85 -12.78 -13.35 -9.10
N GLU A 86 -11.59 -13.86 -9.44
CA GLU A 86 -10.47 -13.04 -9.85
C GLU A 86 -10.73 -12.31 -11.17
N ALA A 87 -11.40 -12.95 -12.13
CA ALA A 87 -11.76 -12.31 -13.39
C ALA A 87 -12.80 -11.20 -13.20
N MET A 88 -13.81 -11.41 -12.35
CA MET A 88 -14.79 -10.37 -12.00
C MET A 88 -14.11 -9.17 -11.35
N LEU A 89 -13.20 -9.41 -10.40
CA LEU A 89 -12.41 -8.35 -9.76
C LEU A 89 -11.55 -7.57 -10.77
N ASN A 90 -10.85 -8.26 -11.68
CA ASN A 90 -10.01 -7.61 -12.69
C ASN A 90 -10.80 -6.94 -13.82
N ARG A 91 -12.03 -7.38 -14.09
CA ARG A 91 -12.98 -6.73 -15.01
C ARG A 91 -13.58 -5.44 -14.42
N GLY A 92 -13.45 -5.24 -13.11
CA GLY A 92 -13.99 -4.08 -12.39
C GLY A 92 -15.47 -4.24 -12.05
N ASP A 93 -15.95 -5.47 -11.87
CA ASP A 93 -17.31 -5.73 -11.44
C ASP A 93 -17.60 -5.11 -10.05
N ASP A 94 -18.87 -4.76 -9.82
CA ASP A 94 -19.33 -4.30 -8.51
C ASP A 94 -19.00 -5.33 -7.41
N LEU A 95 -18.31 -4.88 -6.36
CA LEU A 95 -17.85 -5.74 -5.28
C LEU A 95 -19.00 -6.41 -4.51
N GLU A 96 -20.20 -5.83 -4.45
CA GLU A 96 -21.35 -6.51 -3.84
C GLU A 96 -21.81 -7.70 -4.70
N VAL A 97 -21.72 -7.59 -6.03
CA VAL A 97 -22.01 -8.72 -6.95
C VAL A 97 -20.95 -9.81 -6.80
N VAL A 98 -19.68 -9.43 -6.66
CA VAL A 98 -18.59 -10.39 -6.39
C VAL A 98 -18.81 -11.09 -5.04
N ILE A 99 -19.20 -10.35 -4.00
CA ILE A 99 -19.52 -10.88 -2.67
C ILE A 99 -20.65 -11.91 -2.75
N ASP A 100 -21.72 -11.64 -3.49
CA ASP A 100 -22.82 -12.60 -3.65
C ASP A 100 -22.37 -13.87 -4.35
N LYS A 101 -21.49 -13.77 -5.35
CA LYS A 101 -20.87 -14.92 -6.00
C LYS A 101 -19.98 -15.72 -5.02
N ILE A 102 -19.18 -15.05 -4.19
CA ILE A 102 -18.35 -15.70 -3.17
C ILE A 102 -19.24 -16.43 -2.14
N LYS A 103 -20.36 -15.84 -1.70
CA LYS A 103 -21.32 -16.49 -0.80
C LYS A 103 -21.88 -17.81 -1.39
N GLU A 104 -22.17 -17.84 -2.69
CA GLU A 104 -22.57 -19.08 -3.37
C GLU A 104 -21.47 -20.14 -3.32
N PHE A 105 -20.21 -19.73 -3.49
CA PHE A 105 -19.07 -20.64 -3.53
C PHE A 105 -18.69 -21.17 -2.14
N ILE A 106 -18.81 -20.34 -1.10
CA ILE A 106 -18.68 -20.77 0.30
C ILE A 106 -19.68 -21.87 0.62
N LYS A 107 -20.92 -21.82 0.12
CA LYS A 107 -21.91 -22.90 0.33
C LYS A 107 -21.47 -24.23 -0.29
N LYS A 108 -20.72 -24.20 -1.40
CA LYS A 108 -20.19 -25.39 -2.08
C LYS A 108 -18.92 -25.93 -1.41
N PHE A 109 -18.09 -25.04 -0.87
CA PHE A 109 -16.81 -25.37 -0.25
C PHE A 109 -16.70 -24.75 1.16
N PRO A 110 -17.56 -25.17 2.11
CA PRO A 110 -17.67 -24.51 3.41
C PRO A 110 -16.41 -24.60 4.26
N ASP A 111 -15.57 -25.61 4.00
CA ASP A 111 -14.34 -25.85 4.75
C ASP A 111 -13.07 -25.32 4.06
N ASN A 112 -13.18 -24.76 2.84
CA ASN A 112 -12.00 -24.25 2.12
C ASN A 112 -11.68 -22.80 2.55
N PRO A 113 -10.50 -22.52 3.13
CA PRO A 113 -10.13 -21.20 3.63
C PRO A 113 -10.09 -20.10 2.55
N THR A 114 -9.81 -20.47 1.31
CA THR A 114 -9.59 -19.53 0.19
C THR A 114 -10.81 -18.63 -0.05
N PHE A 115 -12.03 -19.18 0.02
CA PHE A 115 -13.23 -18.39 -0.23
C PHE A 115 -13.55 -17.41 0.90
N TYR A 116 -13.17 -17.73 2.14
CA TYR A 116 -13.30 -16.82 3.27
C TYR A 116 -12.28 -15.67 3.17
N MET A 117 -11.07 -15.95 2.68
CA MET A 117 -10.08 -14.91 2.37
C MET A 117 -10.59 -13.97 1.27
N TYR A 118 -11.13 -14.49 0.16
CA TYR A 118 -11.71 -13.64 -0.89
C TYR A 118 -12.87 -12.78 -0.39
N MET A 119 -13.75 -13.36 0.44
CA MET A 119 -14.85 -12.61 1.07
C MET A 119 -14.30 -11.45 1.92
N ALA A 120 -13.29 -11.73 2.75
CA ALA A 120 -12.66 -10.72 3.59
C ALA A 120 -11.98 -9.62 2.76
N ASP A 121 -11.25 -9.98 1.69
CA ASP A 121 -10.60 -9.01 0.80
C ASP A 121 -11.61 -8.11 0.07
N ALA A 122 -12.73 -8.67 -0.38
CA ALA A 122 -13.80 -7.91 -1.02
C ALA A 122 -14.47 -6.93 -0.02
N LEU A 123 -14.80 -7.39 1.18
CA LEU A 123 -15.34 -6.55 2.26
C LEU A 123 -14.37 -5.46 2.69
N PHE A 124 -13.08 -5.80 2.81
CA PHE A 124 -12.03 -4.83 3.14
C PHE A 124 -11.93 -3.75 2.06
N SER A 125 -12.03 -4.12 0.78
CA SER A 125 -11.99 -3.20 -0.36
C SER A 125 -13.22 -2.28 -0.41
N LEU A 126 -14.37 -2.77 0.05
CA LEU A 126 -15.56 -1.98 0.32
C LEU A 126 -15.48 -1.15 1.61
N LYS A 127 -14.36 -1.16 2.34
CA LYS A 127 -14.18 -0.52 3.64
C LYS A 127 -15.17 -0.98 4.73
N ARG A 128 -15.67 -2.22 4.63
CA ARG A 128 -16.48 -2.90 5.66
C ARG A 128 -15.55 -3.69 6.57
N TYR A 129 -14.74 -2.96 7.34
CA TYR A 129 -13.59 -3.47 8.07
C TYR A 129 -13.97 -4.45 9.18
N THR A 130 -15.01 -4.14 9.98
CA THR A 130 -15.43 -5.04 11.07
C THR A 130 -15.92 -6.39 10.51
N GLU A 131 -16.65 -6.37 9.39
CA GLU A 131 -17.10 -7.61 8.73
C GLU A 131 -15.92 -8.37 8.10
N ALA A 132 -15.02 -7.66 7.42
CA ALA A 132 -13.82 -8.25 6.83
C ALA A 132 -12.97 -8.98 7.88
N PHE A 133 -12.85 -8.41 9.08
CA PHE A 133 -12.11 -9.01 10.19
C PHE A 133 -12.63 -10.40 10.56
N GLU A 134 -13.95 -10.57 10.69
CA GLU A 134 -14.56 -11.86 11.04
C GLU A 134 -14.29 -12.92 9.96
N PHE A 135 -14.31 -12.55 8.68
CA PHE A 135 -13.98 -13.47 7.59
C PHE A 135 -12.49 -13.80 7.51
N TYR A 136 -11.59 -12.84 7.76
CA TYR A 136 -10.15 -13.12 7.87
C TYR A 136 -9.86 -14.08 9.02
N LYS A 137 -10.44 -13.82 10.20
CA LYS A 137 -10.34 -14.71 11.36
C LYS A 137 -10.81 -16.12 11.02
N LYS A 138 -11.97 -16.25 10.35
CA LYS A 138 -12.50 -17.54 9.91
C LYS A 138 -11.58 -18.24 8.91
N ALA A 139 -10.97 -17.50 7.98
CA ALA A 139 -10.00 -18.05 7.03
C ALA A 139 -8.77 -18.62 7.75
N VAL A 140 -8.24 -17.92 8.76
CA VAL A 140 -7.10 -18.40 9.58
C VAL A 140 -7.48 -19.66 10.38
N GLU A 141 -8.66 -19.67 11.02
CA GLU A 141 -9.17 -20.83 11.77
C GLU A 141 -9.30 -22.07 10.88
N LEU A 142 -9.93 -21.92 9.71
CA LEU A 142 -10.08 -23.02 8.75
C LEU A 142 -8.71 -23.46 8.22
N ASN A 143 -7.82 -22.53 7.89
CA ASN A 143 -6.48 -22.84 7.37
C ASN A 143 -5.67 -23.71 8.35
N ALA A 144 -5.74 -23.43 9.65
CA ALA A 144 -5.05 -24.23 10.67
C ALA A 144 -5.54 -25.69 10.75
N SER A 145 -6.82 -25.91 10.42
CA SER A 145 -7.46 -27.24 10.44
C SER A 145 -7.58 -27.90 9.05
N TYR A 146 -7.18 -27.20 7.97
CA TYR A 146 -7.46 -27.63 6.61
C TYR A 146 -6.64 -28.87 6.24
N ARG A 147 -7.34 -29.98 5.95
CA ARG A 147 -6.75 -31.27 5.50
C ARG A 147 -7.14 -31.63 4.06
N GLY A 148 -7.81 -30.71 3.35
CA GLY A 148 -8.20 -30.92 1.97
C GLY A 148 -7.00 -30.94 1.02
N PHE A 149 -7.17 -31.59 -0.13
CA PHE A 149 -6.17 -31.65 -1.20
C PHE A 149 -6.39 -30.58 -2.28
N GLU A 150 -7.48 -29.80 -2.19
CA GLU A 150 -7.72 -28.67 -3.08
C GLU A 150 -6.78 -27.50 -2.75
N ILE A 151 -6.58 -26.62 -3.73
CA ILE A 151 -5.82 -25.38 -3.59
C ILE A 151 -6.26 -24.62 -2.32
N ASN A 152 -5.27 -24.08 -1.60
CA ASN A 152 -5.48 -23.27 -0.41
C ASN A 152 -4.61 -22.00 -0.51
N LEU A 153 -5.19 -20.92 -1.04
CA LEU A 153 -4.48 -19.65 -1.15
C LEU A 153 -4.34 -18.92 0.19
N ALA A 154 -5.18 -19.22 1.18
CA ALA A 154 -5.05 -18.61 2.50
C ALA A 154 -3.75 -19.04 3.19
N ALA A 155 -3.30 -20.28 2.97
CA ALA A 155 -2.02 -20.77 3.49
C ALA A 155 -0.83 -19.95 2.95
N THR A 156 -0.80 -19.69 1.64
CA THR A 156 0.30 -18.95 0.99
C THR A 156 0.21 -17.45 1.22
N ASN A 157 -0.95 -16.92 1.58
CA ASN A 157 -1.20 -15.50 1.83
C ASN A 157 -1.46 -15.16 3.32
N VAL A 158 -1.16 -16.08 4.24
CA VAL A 158 -1.45 -15.90 5.67
C VAL A 158 -0.79 -14.65 6.26
N TYR A 159 0.41 -14.28 5.78
CA TYR A 159 1.08 -13.03 6.16
C TYR A 159 0.25 -11.79 5.79
N ASN A 160 -0.43 -11.80 4.64
CA ASN A 160 -1.25 -10.68 4.21
C ASN A 160 -2.57 -10.64 4.99
N ILE A 161 -3.15 -11.80 5.32
CA ILE A 161 -4.32 -11.89 6.20
C ILE A 161 -4.01 -11.27 7.57
N TYR A 162 -2.90 -11.66 8.20
CA TYR A 162 -2.50 -11.05 9.47
C TYR A 162 -2.24 -9.55 9.35
N TYR A 163 -1.61 -9.09 8.27
CA TYR A 163 -1.44 -7.66 8.02
C TYR A 163 -2.78 -6.93 7.93
N LYS A 164 -3.76 -7.46 7.19
CA LYS A 164 -5.08 -6.84 7.05
C LYS A 164 -5.84 -6.81 8.38
N MET A 165 -5.75 -7.87 9.17
CA MET A 165 -6.29 -7.92 10.54
C MET A 165 -5.64 -6.85 11.43
N GLY A 166 -4.30 -6.73 11.40
CA GLY A 166 -3.57 -5.71 12.14
C GLY A 166 -3.90 -4.29 11.68
N TYR A 167 -4.09 -4.09 10.38
CA TYR A 167 -4.48 -2.81 9.81
C TYR A 167 -5.89 -2.39 10.26
N ILE A 168 -6.85 -3.33 10.35
CA ILE A 168 -8.19 -3.04 10.89
C ILE A 168 -8.09 -2.58 12.34
N TYR A 169 -7.31 -3.26 13.18
CA TYR A 169 -7.06 -2.81 14.56
C TYR A 169 -6.34 -1.47 14.63
N TYR A 170 -5.39 -1.22 13.74
CA TYR A 170 -4.73 0.08 13.60
C TYR A 170 -5.73 1.19 13.26
N LEU A 171 -6.67 0.94 12.35
CA LEU A 171 -7.77 1.85 12.04
C LEU A 171 -8.67 2.08 13.25
N ALA A 172 -8.92 1.06 14.07
CA ALA A 172 -9.75 1.12 15.26
C ALA A 172 -9.06 1.72 16.52
N ASN A 173 -7.79 2.15 16.45
CA ASN A 173 -6.96 2.57 17.60
C ASN A 173 -6.68 1.48 18.65
N ASP A 174 -6.84 0.21 18.28
CA ASP A 174 -6.40 -0.91 19.11
C ASP A 174 -4.96 -1.28 18.74
N TYR A 175 -4.02 -0.45 19.20
CA TYR A 175 -2.62 -0.56 18.79
C TYR A 175 -1.91 -1.78 19.38
N GLU A 176 -2.41 -2.34 20.48
CA GLU A 176 -1.87 -3.58 21.07
C GLU A 176 -2.15 -4.79 20.17
N ASN A 177 -3.41 -4.95 19.73
CA ASN A 177 -3.75 -6.01 18.79
C ASN A 177 -3.12 -5.75 17.42
N ALA A 178 -3.10 -4.51 16.94
CA ALA A 178 -2.44 -4.15 15.68
C ALA A 178 -0.97 -4.55 15.68
N PHE A 179 -0.23 -4.22 16.74
CA PHE A 179 1.18 -4.59 16.92
C PHE A 179 1.36 -6.11 16.82
N SER A 180 0.55 -6.87 17.54
CA SER A 180 0.61 -8.34 17.58
C SER A 180 0.42 -8.94 16.18
N TYR A 181 -0.58 -8.47 15.43
CA TYR A 181 -0.85 -8.95 14.08
C TYR A 181 0.21 -8.52 13.04
N PHE A 182 0.81 -7.34 13.17
CA PHE A 182 1.92 -6.95 12.29
C PHE A 182 3.16 -7.81 12.55
N VAL A 183 3.46 -8.14 13.82
CA VAL A 183 4.53 -9.09 14.16
C VAL A 183 4.24 -10.48 13.58
N GLU A 184 3.02 -11.00 13.72
CA GLU A 184 2.64 -12.28 13.11
C GLU A 184 2.73 -12.28 11.58
N SER A 185 2.37 -11.18 10.92
CA SER A 185 2.57 -11.02 9.48
C SER A 185 4.06 -11.14 9.10
N LEU A 186 4.94 -10.42 9.80
CA LEU A 186 6.38 -10.45 9.53
C LEU A 186 7.05 -11.78 9.88
N LYS A 187 6.55 -12.52 10.88
CA LYS A 187 7.00 -13.89 11.14
C LYS A 187 6.72 -14.84 9.97
N ASN A 188 5.60 -14.64 9.27
CA ASN A 188 5.23 -15.46 8.11
C ASN A 188 5.89 -14.97 6.81
N LYS A 189 6.21 -13.67 6.70
CA LYS A 189 6.97 -13.10 5.59
C LYS A 189 7.79 -11.89 6.06
N LYS A 190 9.07 -12.12 6.39
CA LYS A 190 9.96 -11.11 6.97
C LYS A 190 10.08 -9.84 6.14
N HIS A 191 10.30 -9.96 4.83
CA HIS A 191 10.48 -8.82 3.94
C HIS A 191 9.15 -8.31 3.36
N PHE A 192 8.16 -8.10 4.24
CA PHE A 192 6.87 -7.55 3.86
C PHE A 192 6.73 -6.10 4.34
N PHE A 193 7.11 -5.16 3.46
CA PHE A 193 7.17 -3.72 3.77
C PHE A 193 5.88 -3.13 4.36
N PRO A 194 4.65 -3.47 3.90
CA PRO A 194 3.43 -2.91 4.50
C PRO A 194 3.29 -3.20 6.00
N ALA A 195 3.57 -4.43 6.44
CA ALA A 195 3.52 -4.78 7.87
C ALA A 195 4.68 -4.15 8.65
N PHE A 196 5.88 -4.10 8.06
CA PHE A 196 7.03 -3.42 8.66
C PHE A 196 6.77 -1.93 8.89
N MET A 197 6.24 -1.24 7.88
CA MET A 197 5.93 0.19 7.95
C MET A 197 4.91 0.48 9.05
N HIS A 198 3.82 -0.29 9.14
CA HIS A 198 2.82 -0.06 10.18
C HIS A 198 3.32 -0.44 11.58
N LEU A 199 4.10 -1.51 11.71
CA LEU A 199 4.78 -1.83 12.97
C LEU A 199 5.70 -0.69 13.41
N TYR A 200 6.50 -0.17 12.48
CA TYR A 200 7.35 0.99 12.71
C TYR A 200 6.53 2.23 13.12
N MET A 201 5.42 2.52 12.46
CA MET A 201 4.55 3.66 12.81
C MET A 201 4.02 3.60 14.23
N LEU A 202 3.78 2.40 14.78
CA LEU A 202 3.36 2.21 16.17
C LEU A 202 4.47 2.53 17.17
N VAL A 203 5.73 2.25 16.81
CA VAL A 203 6.90 2.44 17.68
C VAL A 203 7.77 3.63 17.29
N LYS A 204 7.33 4.48 16.34
CA LYS A 204 8.12 5.58 15.75
C LYS A 204 8.78 6.46 16.82
N TYR A 205 8.05 6.73 17.90
CA TYR A 205 8.46 7.61 19.00
C TYR A 205 9.01 6.87 20.22
N ASN A 206 9.13 5.54 20.17
CA ASN A 206 9.82 4.78 21.22
C ASN A 206 11.32 5.08 21.20
N ALA A 207 11.98 4.79 22.33
CA ALA A 207 13.40 4.96 22.44
C ALA A 207 14.15 4.09 21.42
N VAL A 208 15.25 4.60 20.86
CA VAL A 208 16.03 3.91 19.82
C VAL A 208 16.42 2.48 20.19
N HIS A 209 16.79 2.24 21.45
CA HIS A 209 17.20 0.92 21.91
C HIS A 209 16.03 -0.10 21.91
N GLU A 210 14.80 0.35 22.19
CA GLU A 210 13.60 -0.47 22.08
C GLU A 210 13.29 -0.80 20.62
N LYS A 211 13.35 0.22 19.74
CA LYS A 211 13.16 0.03 18.30
C LYS A 211 14.16 -0.97 17.72
N VAL A 212 15.46 -0.83 18.05
CA VAL A 212 16.52 -1.76 17.63
C VAL A 212 16.28 -3.16 18.19
N ALA A 213 15.93 -3.29 19.47
CA ALA A 213 15.65 -4.59 20.08
C ALA A 213 14.46 -5.30 19.39
N LEU A 214 13.39 -4.56 19.11
CA LEU A 214 12.23 -5.09 18.39
C LEU A 214 12.61 -5.58 17.00
N PHE A 215 13.24 -4.75 16.17
CA PHE A 215 13.56 -5.15 14.80
C PHE A 215 14.64 -6.25 14.76
N ASN A 216 15.61 -6.26 15.67
CA ASN A 216 16.57 -7.36 15.79
C ASN A 216 15.95 -8.67 16.32
N SER A 217 14.75 -8.63 16.92
CA SER A 217 14.02 -9.85 17.29
C SER A 217 13.32 -10.52 16.09
N ILE A 218 13.11 -9.77 14.99
CA ILE A 218 12.43 -10.23 13.77
C ILE A 218 13.47 -10.51 12.66
N TYR A 219 14.47 -9.65 12.54
CA TYR A 219 15.49 -9.65 11.49
C TYR A 219 16.84 -10.06 12.06
N ASP A 220 17.52 -10.97 11.36
CA ASP A 220 18.84 -11.44 11.75
C ASP A 220 19.92 -10.53 11.15
N ILE A 221 20.67 -9.84 12.01
CA ILE A 221 21.79 -8.99 11.59
C ILE A 221 22.96 -9.77 10.96
N GLN A 222 22.93 -11.11 11.01
CA GLN A 222 23.84 -12.01 10.31
C GLN A 222 23.38 -12.36 8.88
N ASN A 223 22.14 -12.04 8.53
CA ASN A 223 21.59 -12.25 7.20
C ASN A 223 21.67 -10.97 6.34
N GLU A 224 22.31 -11.06 5.16
CA GLU A 224 22.50 -9.90 4.27
C GLU A 224 21.16 -9.37 3.71
N GLU A 225 20.22 -10.26 3.39
CA GLU A 225 18.91 -9.88 2.85
C GLU A 225 18.07 -9.14 3.89
N ASP A 226 18.13 -9.55 5.16
CA ASP A 226 17.48 -8.86 6.27
C ASP A 226 18.03 -7.44 6.44
N ILE A 227 19.35 -7.26 6.41
CA ILE A 227 19.94 -5.92 6.49
C ILE A 227 19.62 -5.08 5.24
N SER A 228 19.67 -5.68 4.04
CA SER A 228 19.30 -5.00 2.79
C SER A 228 17.84 -4.51 2.81
N PHE A 229 16.93 -5.34 3.32
CA PHE A 229 15.53 -4.96 3.49
C PHE A 229 15.39 -3.81 4.49
N LEU A 230 16.04 -3.90 5.65
CA LEU A 230 15.96 -2.87 6.69
C LEU A 230 16.50 -1.52 6.21
N THR A 231 17.66 -1.48 5.56
CA THR A 231 18.23 -0.22 5.05
C THR A 231 17.34 0.41 3.98
N LYS A 232 16.76 -0.38 3.06
CA LYS A 232 15.81 0.12 2.07
C LYS A 232 14.53 0.63 2.72
N ALA A 233 13.93 -0.14 3.61
CA ALA A 233 12.69 0.23 4.28
C ALA A 233 12.86 1.51 5.11
N LEU A 234 13.95 1.63 5.87
CA LEU A 234 14.24 2.80 6.69
C LEU A 234 14.69 4.01 5.86
N SER A 235 15.27 3.80 4.68
CA SER A 235 15.51 4.87 3.70
C SER A 235 14.21 5.45 3.16
N ILE A 236 13.16 4.64 2.99
CA ILE A 236 11.82 5.15 2.63
C ILE A 236 11.20 5.92 3.80
N LEU A 237 11.27 5.35 5.01
CA LEU A 237 10.64 5.91 6.22
C LEU A 237 11.40 7.11 6.81
N LYS A 238 12.63 7.35 6.35
CA LYS A 238 13.52 8.42 6.80
C LYS A 238 13.79 8.41 8.31
N ASP A 239 13.77 7.22 8.96
CA ASP A 239 14.14 7.13 10.39
C ASP A 239 15.65 7.33 10.54
N LYS A 240 16.02 8.45 11.14
CA LYS A 240 17.42 8.84 11.35
C LYS A 240 18.22 7.80 12.12
N GLU A 241 17.67 7.27 13.20
CA GLU A 241 18.42 6.51 14.21
C GLU A 241 18.64 5.06 13.78
N LEU A 242 17.57 4.40 13.35
CA LEU A 242 17.59 3.04 12.86
C LEU A 242 18.33 2.95 11.52
N LEU A 243 18.14 3.90 10.61
CA LEU A 243 18.85 3.89 9.33
C LEU A 243 20.35 4.00 9.55
N THR A 244 20.79 4.91 10.44
CA THR A 244 22.21 5.04 10.82
C THR A 244 22.76 3.75 11.44
N TYR A 245 21.98 3.07 12.29
CA TYR A 245 22.39 1.81 12.91
C TYR A 245 22.58 0.69 11.87
N TYR A 246 21.58 0.46 11.01
CA TYR A 246 21.63 -0.63 10.03
C TYR A 246 22.54 -0.33 8.82
N GLU A 247 22.69 0.93 8.41
CA GLU A 247 23.71 1.34 7.42
C GLU A 247 25.13 1.05 7.91
N GLY A 248 25.40 1.29 9.20
CA GLY A 248 26.67 0.96 9.80
C GLY A 248 27.00 -0.54 9.71
N ILE A 249 25.99 -1.41 9.83
CA ILE A 249 26.13 -2.86 9.63
C ILE A 249 26.33 -3.17 8.15
N TRP A 250 25.51 -2.59 7.27
CA TRP A 250 25.56 -2.74 5.81
C TRP A 250 26.97 -2.47 5.25
N ILE A 251 27.60 -1.39 5.71
CA ILE A 251 28.97 -1.03 5.31
C ILE A 251 30.01 -1.93 5.97
N LYS A 252 30.00 -2.03 7.31
CA LYS A 252 31.13 -2.68 8.03
C LYS A 252 31.18 -4.18 7.79
N LYS A 253 30.02 -4.81 7.62
CA LYS A 253 29.91 -6.27 7.56
C LYS A 253 29.77 -6.79 6.15
N TYR A 254 28.93 -6.16 5.33
CA TYR A 254 28.65 -6.61 3.97
C TYR A 254 29.43 -5.81 2.92
N ASN A 255 30.21 -4.80 3.33
CA ASN A 255 31.02 -3.95 2.45
C ASN A 255 30.18 -3.26 1.34
N GLN A 256 28.92 -2.99 1.63
CA GLN A 256 27.99 -2.37 0.69
C GLN A 256 28.02 -0.85 0.87
N LYS A 257 28.51 -0.13 -0.14
CA LYS A 257 28.66 1.34 -0.15
C LYS A 257 27.84 1.95 -1.28
N ASP A 258 26.55 1.71 -1.24
CA ASP A 258 25.57 2.19 -2.21
C ASP A 258 24.96 3.55 -1.79
N LEU A 259 23.86 3.94 -2.45
CA LEU A 259 23.18 5.20 -2.21
C LEU A 259 22.55 5.31 -0.81
N THR A 260 22.47 4.24 -0.02
CA THR A 260 21.97 4.24 1.38
C THR A 260 22.69 5.29 2.23
N ILE A 261 23.97 5.55 1.98
CA ILE A 261 24.73 6.61 2.66
C ILE A 261 24.09 7.99 2.43
N ALA A 262 23.61 8.27 1.22
CA ALA A 262 22.95 9.54 0.90
C ALA A 262 21.60 9.68 1.62
N TYR A 263 20.80 8.60 1.67
CA TYR A 263 19.55 8.56 2.46
C TYR A 263 19.80 8.73 3.96
N THR A 264 20.90 8.17 4.48
CA THR A 264 21.31 8.33 5.87
C THR A 264 21.70 9.79 6.15
N LEU A 265 22.51 10.41 5.29
CA LEU A 265 22.85 11.83 5.38
C LEU A 265 21.60 12.73 5.35
N PHE A 266 20.68 12.45 4.42
CA PHE A 266 19.42 13.19 4.26
C PHE A 266 18.57 13.11 5.53
N SER A 267 18.36 11.90 6.07
CA SER A 267 17.58 11.68 7.30
C SER A 267 18.24 12.27 8.54
N ASN A 268 19.56 12.53 8.49
CA ASN A 268 20.31 13.21 9.56
C ASN A 268 20.31 14.74 9.42
N GLY A 269 19.59 15.32 8.47
CA GLY A 269 19.57 16.77 8.22
C GLY A 269 20.83 17.30 7.51
N LEU A 270 21.70 16.42 7.02
CA LEU A 270 22.92 16.79 6.29
C LEU A 270 22.62 16.98 4.80
N TYR A 271 21.62 17.82 4.51
CA TYR A 271 20.98 17.95 3.19
C TYR A 271 21.97 18.30 2.08
N GLN A 272 22.93 19.20 2.34
CA GLN A 272 23.94 19.55 1.34
C GLN A 272 24.79 18.35 0.89
N ARG A 273 25.23 17.51 1.84
CA ARG A 273 26.05 16.33 1.52
C ARG A 273 25.22 15.24 0.86
N ALA A 274 23.97 15.08 1.29
CA ALA A 274 23.02 14.19 0.65
C ALA A 274 22.75 14.61 -0.80
N PHE A 275 22.44 15.89 -1.02
CA PHE A 275 22.22 16.48 -2.34
C PHE A 275 23.38 16.20 -3.29
N MET A 276 24.62 16.45 -2.87
CA MET A 276 25.80 16.17 -3.71
C MET A 276 25.85 14.71 -4.19
N LYS A 277 25.55 13.75 -3.31
CA LYS A 277 25.54 12.32 -3.66
C LYS A 277 24.36 11.94 -4.55
N PHE A 278 23.15 12.44 -4.25
CA PHE A 278 22.00 12.18 -5.11
C PHE A 278 22.20 12.77 -6.50
N MET A 279 22.74 13.99 -6.57
CA MET A 279 22.98 14.70 -7.82
C MET A 279 24.04 14.02 -8.70
N GLU A 280 25.05 13.40 -8.10
CA GLU A 280 26.02 12.58 -8.81
C GLU A 280 25.33 11.45 -9.59
N VAL A 281 24.44 10.70 -8.93
CA VAL A 281 23.69 9.61 -9.56
C VAL A 281 22.65 10.14 -10.55
N TYR A 282 21.95 11.21 -10.19
CA TYR A 282 20.96 11.88 -11.04
C TYR A 282 21.55 12.29 -12.40
N LYS A 283 22.79 12.78 -12.43
CA LYS A 283 23.49 13.15 -13.68
C LYS A 283 24.01 11.96 -14.47
N ALA A 284 24.28 10.85 -13.80
CA ALA A 284 24.89 9.66 -14.41
C ALA A 284 23.87 8.75 -15.11
N CYS A 285 22.57 8.88 -14.81
CA CYS A 285 21.52 8.03 -15.35
C CYS A 285 20.24 8.82 -15.63
N SER A 286 19.25 8.17 -16.25
CA SER A 286 17.88 8.70 -16.24
C SER A 286 17.28 8.39 -14.86
N PRO A 287 17.05 9.39 -13.99
CA PRO A 287 16.56 9.13 -12.65
C PRO A 287 15.14 8.57 -12.70
N ASP A 288 14.85 7.61 -11.84
CA ASP A 288 13.47 7.24 -11.52
C ASP A 288 12.80 8.32 -10.66
N ASP A 289 11.49 8.18 -10.42
CA ASP A 289 10.71 9.18 -9.67
C ASP A 289 11.20 9.35 -8.22
N GLU A 290 11.71 8.29 -7.61
CA GLU A 290 12.24 8.32 -6.23
C GLU A 290 13.55 9.13 -6.18
N LEU A 291 14.53 8.81 -7.02
CA LEU A 291 15.80 9.54 -7.09
C LEU A 291 15.56 11.00 -7.47
N ARG A 292 14.68 11.26 -8.44
CA ARG A 292 14.31 12.61 -8.87
C ARG A 292 13.75 13.43 -7.69
N SER A 293 12.72 12.89 -7.03
CA SER A 293 12.02 13.61 -5.95
C SER A 293 12.89 13.84 -4.71
N ILE A 294 13.72 12.87 -4.30
CA ILE A 294 14.61 13.06 -3.15
C ILE A 294 15.76 14.03 -3.45
N THR A 295 16.25 14.07 -4.70
CA THR A 295 17.27 15.06 -5.12
C THR A 295 16.72 16.48 -5.04
N LEU A 296 15.48 16.68 -5.51
CA LEU A 296 14.77 17.95 -5.41
C LEU A 296 14.52 18.35 -3.95
N ALA A 297 14.04 17.42 -3.12
CA ALA A 297 13.85 17.67 -1.68
C ALA A 297 15.16 18.08 -1.00
N ALA A 298 16.27 17.39 -1.28
CA ALA A 298 17.58 17.72 -0.71
C ALA A 298 18.06 19.11 -1.15
N CYS A 299 17.80 19.49 -2.41
CA CYS A 299 18.11 20.82 -2.94
C CYS A 299 17.30 21.92 -2.24
N ILE A 300 15.99 21.71 -2.08
CA ILE A 300 15.08 22.66 -1.41
C ILE A 300 15.48 22.83 0.05
N LEU A 301 15.77 21.74 0.76
CA LEU A 301 16.09 21.77 2.19
C LEU A 301 17.48 22.34 2.52
N CYS A 302 18.38 22.47 1.54
CA CYS A 302 19.69 23.11 1.75
C CYS A 302 19.77 24.56 1.26
N SER A 303 18.64 25.16 0.85
CA SER A 303 18.60 26.41 0.08
C SER A 303 18.81 27.72 0.86
N ASP A 304 19.00 27.67 2.19
CA ASP A 304 19.48 28.84 2.97
C ASP A 304 20.94 29.22 2.65
N ALA A 305 21.68 28.36 1.92
CA ALA A 305 23.01 28.68 1.41
C ALA A 305 22.91 29.33 0.03
N TYR A 306 23.19 30.64 -0.04
CA TYR A 306 23.26 31.48 -1.27
C TYR A 306 23.96 30.83 -2.49
N SER A 307 24.80 29.81 -2.31
CA SER A 307 25.57 29.15 -3.37
C SER A 307 24.78 28.16 -4.25
N PHE A 308 23.57 27.72 -3.85
CA PHE A 308 22.84 26.67 -4.59
C PHE A 308 21.86 27.19 -5.63
N ARG A 309 21.45 28.46 -5.55
CA ARG A 309 20.62 29.09 -6.61
C ARG A 309 21.32 29.08 -7.97
N ASP A 310 22.65 29.07 -7.98
CA ASP A 310 23.47 29.09 -9.20
C ASP A 310 23.80 27.68 -9.75
N ASN A 311 23.47 26.59 -9.02
CA ASN A 311 23.88 25.21 -9.39
C ASN A 311 22.70 24.36 -9.91
N LEU A 312 21.80 24.98 -10.67
CA LEU A 312 20.64 24.30 -11.29
C LEU A 312 20.97 23.61 -12.62
N ASP A 313 22.18 23.81 -13.15
CA ASP A 313 22.57 23.33 -14.48
C ASP A 313 22.55 21.81 -14.64
N GLY A 314 22.56 21.07 -13.53
CA GLY A 314 22.48 19.61 -13.56
C GLY A 314 21.07 19.03 -13.67
N PHE A 315 20.02 19.81 -13.43
CA PHE A 315 18.65 19.33 -13.48
C PHE A 315 18.13 19.31 -14.92
N ASN A 316 17.17 18.41 -15.18
CA ASN A 316 16.42 18.45 -16.43
C ASN A 316 15.57 19.74 -16.49
N VAL A 317 15.06 20.07 -17.67
CA VAL A 317 14.34 21.33 -17.90
C VAL A 317 13.15 21.50 -16.94
N GLN A 318 12.32 20.47 -16.79
CA GLN A 318 11.12 20.55 -15.94
C GLN A 318 11.46 20.72 -14.46
N ASP A 319 12.48 20.02 -13.97
CA ASP A 319 12.93 20.09 -12.58
C ASP A 319 13.60 21.42 -12.26
N ARG A 320 14.34 21.98 -13.22
CA ARG A 320 14.90 23.32 -13.13
C ARG A 320 13.80 24.38 -13.05
N GLU A 321 12.83 24.33 -13.97
CA GLU A 321 11.68 25.25 -13.96
C GLU A 321 10.93 25.19 -12.62
N PHE A 322 10.74 23.98 -12.06
CA PHE A 322 10.13 23.81 -10.75
C PHE A 322 10.96 24.47 -9.65
N LEU A 323 12.27 24.19 -9.58
CA LEU A 323 13.15 24.79 -8.56
C LEU A 323 13.23 26.32 -8.68
N GLU A 324 13.29 26.86 -9.90
CA GLU A 324 13.29 28.31 -10.15
C GLU A 324 12.02 28.97 -9.64
N LEU A 325 10.86 28.34 -9.87
CA LEU A 325 9.57 28.77 -9.34
C LEU A 325 9.58 28.77 -7.81
N ILE A 326 10.11 27.72 -7.18
CA ILE A 326 10.11 27.58 -5.72
C ILE A 326 11.08 28.59 -5.07
N PHE A 327 12.27 28.80 -5.63
CA PHE A 327 13.28 29.69 -5.06
C PHE A 327 13.02 31.17 -5.29
N ASN A 328 12.29 31.52 -6.34
CA ASN A 328 11.94 32.89 -6.70
C ASN A 328 10.42 33.12 -6.62
N PHE A 329 9.74 32.38 -5.75
CA PHE A 329 8.29 32.42 -5.64
C PHE A 329 7.78 33.84 -5.33
N ASN A 330 6.83 34.30 -6.12
CA ASN A 330 6.32 35.68 -6.17
C ASN A 330 4.79 35.74 -6.15
N ASP A 331 4.14 34.76 -5.51
CA ASP A 331 2.67 34.62 -5.41
C ASP A 331 1.93 34.33 -6.74
N ASP A 332 2.67 34.00 -7.81
CA ASP A 332 2.10 33.57 -9.08
C ASP A 332 1.44 32.19 -9.00
N LYS A 333 0.47 31.94 -9.91
CA LYS A 333 -0.18 30.63 -10.01
C LYS A 333 0.80 29.55 -10.47
N ILE A 334 0.76 28.40 -9.79
CA ILE A 334 1.63 27.25 -10.07
C ILE A 334 0.92 26.31 -11.06
N PRO A 335 1.49 26.05 -12.25
CA PRO A 335 0.90 25.19 -13.26
C PRO A 335 0.65 23.74 -12.81
N GLU A 336 -0.43 23.12 -13.30
CA GLU A 336 -0.81 21.72 -12.97
C GLU A 336 0.33 20.70 -13.25
N LYS A 337 1.20 20.98 -14.24
CA LYS A 337 2.34 20.11 -14.57
C LYS A 337 3.32 19.88 -13.41
N PHE A 338 3.25 20.68 -12.35
CA PHE A 338 4.11 20.57 -11.17
C PHE A 338 3.45 19.84 -9.99
N ASN A 339 2.16 19.45 -10.08
CA ASN A 339 1.44 18.81 -8.97
C ASN A 339 2.14 17.52 -8.50
N SER A 340 2.49 16.64 -9.43
CA SER A 340 3.14 15.36 -9.09
C SER A 340 4.54 15.56 -8.49
N ILE A 341 5.31 16.51 -9.03
CA ILE A 341 6.65 16.84 -8.52
C ILE A 341 6.54 17.37 -7.10
N TYR A 342 5.65 18.33 -6.87
CA TYR A 342 5.39 18.92 -5.55
C TYR A 342 5.00 17.86 -4.52
N LEU A 343 4.04 16.99 -4.85
CA LEU A 343 3.57 15.94 -3.94
C LEU A 343 4.66 14.90 -3.65
N ASN A 344 5.46 14.51 -4.64
CA ASN A 344 6.56 13.56 -4.44
C ASN A 344 7.68 14.16 -3.58
N VAL A 345 8.00 15.44 -3.76
CA VAL A 345 8.96 16.15 -2.90
C VAL A 345 8.41 16.29 -1.48
N LEU A 346 7.12 16.62 -1.30
CA LEU A 346 6.46 16.71 0.01
C LEU A 346 6.60 15.39 0.80
N ARG A 347 6.46 14.23 0.13
CA ARG A 347 6.63 12.91 0.77
C ARG A 347 8.02 12.70 1.40
N HIS A 348 9.06 13.36 0.89
CA HIS A 348 10.39 13.35 1.49
C HIS A 348 10.55 14.39 2.59
N ILE A 349 10.07 15.62 2.36
CA ILE A 349 10.21 16.76 3.26
C ILE A 349 9.47 16.51 4.58
N ILE A 350 8.27 15.93 4.54
CA ILE A 350 7.35 15.86 5.69
C ILE A 350 7.90 15.14 6.93
N ASN A 351 8.85 14.22 6.77
CA ASN A 351 9.43 13.46 7.88
C ASN A 351 10.78 13.99 8.38
N VAL A 352 11.39 14.95 7.68
CA VAL A 352 12.76 15.40 7.98
C VAL A 352 12.89 16.90 8.20
N ALA A 353 12.05 17.70 7.55
CA ALA A 353 12.10 19.14 7.64
C ALA A 353 11.66 19.63 9.03
N ASP A 354 12.23 20.75 9.47
CA ASP A 354 11.68 21.47 10.61
C ASP A 354 10.33 22.13 10.25
N ASP A 355 9.60 22.56 11.28
CA ASP A 355 8.26 23.14 11.12
C ASP A 355 8.28 24.39 10.23
N GLU A 356 9.35 25.20 10.25
CA GLU A 356 9.42 26.41 9.45
C GLU A 356 9.52 26.08 7.96
N LEU A 357 10.45 25.21 7.57
CA LEU A 357 10.64 24.78 6.19
C LEU A 357 9.44 24.00 5.67
N LEU A 358 8.88 23.11 6.47
CA LEU A 358 7.69 22.34 6.09
C LEU A 358 6.50 23.28 5.84
N ASN A 359 6.26 24.25 6.73
CA ASN A 359 5.17 25.22 6.55
C ASN A 359 5.37 26.10 5.32
N LYS A 360 6.61 26.60 5.07
CA LYS A 360 6.92 27.33 3.82
C LYS A 360 6.59 26.52 2.58
N TYR A 361 6.90 25.22 2.59
CA TYR A 361 6.61 24.34 1.46
C TYR A 361 5.10 24.02 1.31
N LEU A 362 4.39 23.83 2.41
CA LEU A 362 2.95 23.56 2.41
C LEU A 362 2.12 24.76 1.93
N VAL A 363 2.53 25.98 2.25
CA VAL A 363 1.83 27.20 1.83
C VAL A 363 1.73 27.32 0.30
N LEU A 364 2.69 26.76 -0.45
CA LEU A 364 2.66 26.76 -1.92
C LEU A 364 1.39 26.12 -2.50
N ALA A 365 0.77 25.19 -1.77
CA ALA A 365 -0.44 24.48 -2.18
C ALA A 365 -1.60 25.43 -2.56
N GLN A 366 -1.69 26.62 -1.94
CA GLN A 366 -2.74 27.60 -2.23
C GLN A 366 -2.61 28.27 -3.61
N PHE A 367 -1.43 28.18 -4.23
CA PHE A 367 -1.14 28.84 -5.49
C PHE A 367 -1.28 27.91 -6.69
N PHE A 368 -1.49 26.61 -6.50
CA PHE A 368 -1.72 25.71 -7.62
C PHE A 368 -3.00 26.05 -8.39
N GLU A 369 -2.92 26.00 -9.72
CA GLU A 369 -4.08 26.14 -10.61
C GLU A 369 -5.12 25.04 -10.36
N LYS A 370 -4.65 23.82 -10.13
CA LYS A 370 -5.46 22.67 -9.72
C LYS A 370 -5.11 22.29 -8.29
N ALA A 371 -6.12 22.29 -7.42
CA ALA A 371 -5.97 21.97 -6.01
C ALA A 371 -5.32 20.60 -5.78
N VAL A 372 -4.41 20.54 -4.80
CA VAL A 372 -3.69 19.32 -4.36
C VAL A 372 -4.01 18.95 -2.91
N TRP A 373 -5.03 19.57 -2.32
CA TRP A 373 -5.34 19.50 -0.90
C TRP A 373 -5.65 18.09 -0.40
N LYS A 374 -6.39 17.30 -1.20
CA LYS A 374 -6.74 15.91 -0.86
C LYS A 374 -5.49 15.03 -0.74
N ASP A 375 -4.53 15.21 -1.65
CA ASP A 375 -3.27 14.48 -1.62
C ASP A 375 -2.39 14.89 -0.43
N ILE A 376 -2.31 16.19 -0.14
CA ILE A 376 -1.61 16.71 1.04
C ILE A 376 -2.22 16.13 2.32
N LEU A 377 -3.55 16.15 2.45
CA LEU A 377 -4.24 15.59 3.59
C LEU A 377 -3.93 14.09 3.74
N SER A 378 -3.99 13.32 2.65
CA SER A 378 -3.62 11.90 2.68
C SER A 378 -2.18 11.71 3.18
N ILE A 379 -1.22 12.50 2.66
CA ILE A 379 0.18 12.43 3.10
C ILE A 379 0.31 12.76 4.59
N MET A 380 -0.41 13.75 5.11
CA MET A 380 -0.41 14.09 6.53
C MET A 380 -0.97 12.95 7.40
N ILE A 381 -2.11 12.36 7.00
CA ILE A 381 -2.74 11.25 7.73
C ILE A 381 -1.84 10.01 7.74
N ASP A 382 -1.24 9.66 6.60
CA ASP A 382 -0.31 8.53 6.47
C ASP A 382 0.92 8.70 7.37
N ASN A 383 1.35 9.95 7.63
CA ASN A 383 2.46 10.29 8.52
C ASN A 383 2.05 10.58 9.97
N ARG A 384 0.80 10.26 10.35
CA ARG A 384 0.22 10.46 11.69
C ARG A 384 0.17 11.93 12.15
N MET A 385 0.18 12.88 11.23
CA MET A 385 0.07 14.31 11.52
C MET A 385 -1.39 14.75 11.72
N PHE A 386 -2.11 14.08 12.64
CA PHE A 386 -3.57 14.26 12.78
C PHE A 386 -3.96 15.67 13.23
N ALA A 387 -3.15 16.34 14.05
CA ALA A 387 -3.41 17.72 14.44
C ALA A 387 -3.29 18.69 13.26
N SER A 388 -2.24 18.55 12.44
CA SER A 388 -2.06 19.34 11.21
C SER A 388 -3.12 19.01 10.16
N GLY A 389 -3.47 17.74 10.01
CA GLY A 389 -4.55 17.30 9.11
C GLY A 389 -5.91 17.86 9.53
N LEU A 390 -6.21 17.93 10.83
CA LEU A 390 -7.40 18.58 11.36
C LEU A 390 -7.42 20.08 11.03
N ALA A 391 -6.31 20.79 11.31
CA ALA A 391 -6.20 22.22 11.00
C ALA A 391 -6.34 22.50 9.50
N LEU A 392 -5.81 21.62 8.64
CA LEU A 392 -6.00 21.71 7.19
C LEU A 392 -7.48 21.52 6.82
N CYS A 393 -8.16 20.51 7.39
CA CYS A 393 -9.58 20.31 7.14
C CYS A 393 -10.43 21.52 7.56
N ASP A 394 -10.14 22.10 8.73
CA ASP A 394 -10.81 23.31 9.24
C ASP A 394 -10.63 24.49 8.27
N TYR A 395 -9.39 24.73 7.83
CA TYR A 395 -9.08 25.77 6.85
C TYR A 395 -9.85 25.57 5.54
N LEU A 396 -9.79 24.35 4.97
CA LEU A 396 -10.45 24.01 3.71
C LEU A 396 -11.98 24.12 3.82
N TYR A 397 -12.55 23.70 4.94
CA TYR A 397 -13.98 23.82 5.20
C TYR A 397 -14.41 25.28 5.20
N ASN A 398 -13.64 26.16 5.86
CA ASN A 398 -13.93 27.58 5.92
C ASN A 398 -13.89 28.23 4.51
N ILE A 399 -12.81 28.05 3.75
CA ILE A 399 -12.70 28.67 2.42
C ILE A 399 -13.70 28.07 1.42
N LYS A 400 -14.07 26.79 1.55
CA LYS A 400 -15.13 26.16 0.74
C LYS A 400 -16.49 26.78 1.04
N SER A 401 -16.80 27.01 2.31
CA SER A 401 -18.05 27.68 2.72
C SER A 401 -18.15 29.12 2.19
N GLN A 402 -17.02 29.74 1.86
CA GLN A 402 -16.93 31.06 1.22
C GLN A 402 -16.97 31.01 -0.32
N GLY A 403 -17.11 29.81 -0.92
CA GLY A 403 -17.25 29.62 -2.36
C GLY A 403 -15.96 29.22 -3.10
N THR A 404 -14.87 28.93 -2.39
CA THR A 404 -13.63 28.43 -3.02
C THR A 404 -13.78 26.96 -3.40
N ASP A 405 -13.45 26.60 -4.64
CA ASP A 405 -13.36 25.19 -5.03
C ASP A 405 -12.07 24.57 -4.50
N VAL A 406 -12.20 23.72 -3.49
CA VAL A 406 -11.10 22.96 -2.88
C VAL A 406 -11.02 21.52 -3.38
N GLN A 407 -11.88 21.12 -4.32
CA GLN A 407 -11.98 19.75 -4.87
C GLN A 407 -12.19 18.64 -3.83
N MET A 408 -12.83 19.00 -2.72
CA MET A 408 -13.28 18.08 -1.66
C MET A 408 -14.68 18.47 -1.23
N GLU A 409 -15.54 17.49 -0.95
CA GLU A 409 -16.88 17.75 -0.43
C GLU A 409 -16.86 18.10 1.06
N GLU A 410 -17.84 18.89 1.52
CA GLU A 410 -17.96 19.23 2.94
C GLU A 410 -18.14 17.96 3.80
N SER A 411 -18.82 16.95 3.26
CA SER A 411 -18.98 15.63 3.89
C SER A 411 -17.66 14.88 4.02
N GLU A 412 -16.75 14.99 3.03
CA GLU A 412 -15.41 14.38 3.12
C GLU A 412 -14.55 15.12 4.15
N LEU A 413 -14.55 16.45 4.13
CA LEU A 413 -13.78 17.26 5.09
C LEU A 413 -14.21 16.95 6.53
N THR A 414 -15.52 16.95 6.80
CA THR A 414 -16.05 16.61 8.13
C THR A 414 -15.76 15.17 8.53
N PHE A 415 -15.77 14.21 7.61
CA PHE A 415 -15.32 12.85 7.89
C PHE A 415 -13.84 12.82 8.32
N TYR A 416 -12.96 13.49 7.59
CA TYR A 416 -11.53 13.55 7.92
C TYR A 416 -11.26 14.30 9.23
N MET A 417 -12.04 15.33 9.57
CA MET A 417 -12.00 15.95 10.91
C MET A 417 -12.34 14.92 11.99
N GLY A 418 -13.41 14.16 11.80
CA GLY A 418 -13.79 13.07 12.70
C GLY A 418 -12.72 11.99 12.82
N LEU A 419 -12.08 11.62 11.71
CA LEU A 419 -10.95 10.70 11.69
C LEU A 419 -9.77 11.24 12.50
N CYS A 420 -9.38 12.50 12.31
CA CYS A 420 -8.31 13.14 13.07
C CYS A 420 -8.62 13.16 14.57
N TYR A 421 -9.82 13.58 14.96
CA TYR A 421 -10.26 13.54 16.36
C TYR A 421 -10.23 12.11 16.92
N PHE A 422 -10.73 11.13 16.16
CA PHE A 422 -10.70 9.73 16.55
C PHE A 422 -9.27 9.26 16.79
N LYS A 423 -8.34 9.56 15.87
CA LYS A 423 -6.92 9.21 15.98
C LYS A 423 -6.18 9.92 17.12
N MET A 424 -6.69 11.07 17.55
CA MET A 424 -6.21 11.79 18.74
C MET A 424 -6.93 11.40 20.04
N GLU A 425 -7.73 10.32 20.01
CA GLU A 425 -8.51 9.80 21.15
C GLU A 425 -9.55 10.81 21.71
N LYS A 426 -9.92 11.81 20.89
CA LYS A 426 -10.96 12.80 21.18
C LYS A 426 -12.31 12.28 20.69
N TYR A 427 -12.81 11.22 21.33
CA TYR A 427 -13.94 10.45 20.81
C TYR A 427 -15.28 11.20 20.84
N SER A 428 -15.44 12.18 21.74
CA SER A 428 -16.64 13.02 21.78
C SER A 428 -16.74 13.89 20.52
N GLU A 429 -15.67 14.60 20.20
CA GLU A 429 -15.54 15.44 19.01
C GLU A 429 -15.58 14.60 17.72
N ALA A 430 -14.94 13.42 17.74
CA ALA A 430 -15.02 12.48 16.63
C ALA A 430 -16.46 12.08 16.32
N LYS A 431 -17.25 11.77 17.36
CA LYS A 431 -18.67 11.39 17.20
C LYS A 431 -19.50 12.51 16.58
N GLU A 432 -19.27 13.75 17.02
CA GLU A 432 -19.94 14.94 16.46
C GLU A 432 -19.61 15.08 14.97
N MET A 433 -18.34 15.02 14.61
CA MET A 433 -17.89 15.16 13.22
C MET A 433 -18.37 14.02 12.31
N PHE A 434 -18.36 12.77 12.78
CA PHE A 434 -18.91 11.64 12.01
C PHE A 434 -20.42 11.76 11.81
N SER A 435 -21.15 12.26 12.81
CA SER A 435 -22.59 12.52 12.68
C SER A 435 -22.85 13.64 11.66
N LEU A 436 -22.06 14.72 11.71
CA LEU A 436 -22.12 15.81 10.75
C LEU A 436 -21.79 15.35 9.32
N ALA A 437 -20.76 14.53 9.15
CA ALA A 437 -20.39 13.95 7.86
C ALA A 437 -21.53 13.11 7.27
N LYS A 438 -22.20 12.31 8.11
CA LYS A 438 -23.39 11.55 7.74
C LYS A 438 -24.52 12.46 7.27
N ASP A 439 -24.83 13.51 8.04
CA ASP A 439 -25.92 14.45 7.74
C ASP A 439 -25.64 15.24 6.46
N LYS A 440 -24.37 15.53 6.17
CA LYS A 440 -23.89 16.11 4.91
C LYS A 440 -23.83 15.12 3.74
N GLY A 441 -24.16 13.85 3.96
CA GLY A 441 -24.30 12.85 2.92
C GLY A 441 -23.03 12.09 2.55
N TYR A 442 -22.06 11.95 3.47
CA TYR A 442 -20.92 11.04 3.31
C TYR A 442 -21.39 9.60 3.06
N ARG A 443 -20.89 8.94 2.01
CA ARG A 443 -21.45 7.67 1.49
C ARG A 443 -20.53 6.45 1.64
N ASP A 444 -19.26 6.64 1.96
CA ASP A 444 -18.34 5.50 2.08
C ASP A 444 -18.70 4.65 3.32
N ASN A 445 -18.44 3.34 3.22
CA ASN A 445 -18.85 2.38 4.25
C ASN A 445 -18.03 2.48 5.55
N ASP A 446 -16.83 3.05 5.49
CA ASP A 446 -15.91 3.22 6.64
C ASP A 446 -16.55 4.05 7.76
N LEU A 447 -17.42 5.01 7.44
CA LEU A 447 -18.14 5.81 8.43
C LEU A 447 -18.90 4.95 9.46
N LYS A 448 -19.51 3.83 9.04
CA LYS A 448 -20.24 2.94 9.96
C LYS A 448 -19.30 2.32 11.00
N ASP A 449 -18.13 1.87 10.56
CA ASP A 449 -17.13 1.27 11.45
C ASP A 449 -16.52 2.32 12.38
N PHE A 450 -16.17 3.51 11.88
CA PHE A 450 -15.68 4.59 12.74
C PHE A 450 -16.71 5.05 13.77
N MET A 451 -17.98 5.17 13.41
CA MET A 451 -19.05 5.46 14.37
C MET A 451 -19.21 4.32 15.40
N LEU A 452 -19.12 3.06 14.98
CA LEU A 452 -19.18 1.90 15.89
C LEU A 452 -18.03 1.94 16.90
N TRP A 453 -16.78 2.05 16.43
CA TRP A 453 -15.60 2.08 17.27
C TRP A 453 -15.63 3.28 18.23
N THR A 454 -16.00 4.47 17.74
CA THR A 454 -16.13 5.67 18.58
C THR A 454 -17.09 5.46 19.74
N ASN A 455 -18.26 4.85 19.49
CA ASN A 455 -19.23 4.55 20.54
C ASN A 455 -18.73 3.47 21.52
N LEU A 456 -17.91 2.51 21.08
CA LEU A 456 -17.31 1.53 21.97
C LEU A 456 -16.32 2.17 22.95
N TYR A 457 -15.49 3.11 22.49
CA TYR A 457 -14.57 3.85 23.37
C TYR A 457 -15.30 4.76 24.35
N LEU A 458 -16.31 5.50 23.89
CA LEU A 458 -17.12 6.36 24.76
C LEU A 458 -17.87 5.61 25.86
N ARG A 459 -18.13 4.30 25.69
CA ARG A 459 -18.73 3.45 26.74
C ARG A 459 -17.71 2.93 27.77
N LYS A 460 -16.42 2.93 27.43
CA LYS A 460 -15.33 2.48 28.30
C LYS A 460 -14.77 3.63 29.16
N MET A 461 -14.96 4.87 28.73
CA MET A 461 -14.72 6.10 29.50
C MET A 461 -15.82 6.29 30.53
#